data_AF-A0A2H3DKB3-F1
#
_entry.id   AF-A0A2H3DKB3-F1
#
_cell.length_a   1.000
_cell.length_b   1.000
_cell.length_c   1.000
_cell.angle_alpha   90.00
_cell.angle_beta   90.00
_cell.angle_gamma   90.00
#
_symmetry.space_group_name_H-M   'P 1'
#
loop_
_entity.id
_entity.type
_entity.pdbx_description
1 polymer ?
#
loop_
_entity_poly.entity_id
_entity_poly.type
_entity_poly.pdbx_seq_one_letter_code
_entity_poly.pdbx_strand_id
1 'polypeptide(L)'
;EAVDISNRYFWPKVKMSDDNGIQIAQETDPNGILHMMGNNTLIHTEDNVVQYCKRVTEDRKGQYTKVKPQIFRVGDIIEVQCSMVFITIINMLAKMNLVLCTLDMVDCQVSAHNGK
;
A
#
# COMPACT_ATOMS: atom_id res chain seq x y z
N GLU A 1 18.63 -12.00 4.27
CA GLU A 1 18.30 -10.83 3.43
C GLU A 1 16.82 -10.54 3.59
N ALA A 2 16.41 -9.26 3.61
CA ALA A 2 15.03 -8.84 3.76
C ALA A 2 14.56 -8.17 2.47
N VAL A 3 13.33 -8.45 2.05
CA VAL A 3 12.69 -7.81 0.91
C VAL A 3 12.04 -6.53 1.38
N ASP A 4 12.43 -5.39 0.82
CA ASP A 4 11.77 -4.10 1.07
C ASP A 4 10.63 -3.89 0.07
N ILE A 5 9.45 -3.57 0.59
CA ILE A 5 8.25 -3.27 -0.19
C ILE A 5 7.72 -1.94 0.32
N SER A 6 7.70 -0.93 -0.55
CA SER A 6 7.24 0.40 -0.18
C SER A 6 6.45 1.02 -1.32
N ASN A 7 5.63 2.02 -0.97
CA ASN A 7 5.03 2.91 -1.95
C ASN A 7 5.24 4.34 -1.47
N ARG A 8 5.65 5.23 -2.39
CA ARG A 8 5.88 6.63 -2.07
C ARG A 8 4.56 7.37 -2.13
N TYR A 9 4.32 8.30 -1.23
CA TYR A 9 3.13 9.15 -1.29
C TYR A 9 3.14 10.11 -2.49
N PHE A 10 4.32 10.48 -2.99
CA PHE A 10 4.44 11.45 -4.07
C PHE A 10 5.48 11.04 -5.11
N TRP A 11 5.26 11.51 -6.34
CA TRP A 11 6.26 11.58 -7.41
C TRP A 11 6.57 13.03 -7.79
N PRO A 12 7.75 13.31 -8.38
CA PRO A 12 8.02 14.62 -8.98
C PRO A 12 7.13 14.87 -10.21
N LYS A 13 6.46 16.03 -10.26
CA LYS A 13 5.61 16.47 -11.40
C LYS A 13 6.36 16.63 -12.72
N VAL A 14 7.69 16.79 -12.69
CA VAL A 14 8.54 17.01 -13.87
C VAL A 14 8.37 15.92 -14.95
N LYS A 15 7.79 14.77 -14.59
CA LYS A 15 7.56 13.62 -15.48
C LYS A 15 6.11 13.43 -15.94
N MET A 16 5.15 14.23 -15.48
CA MET A 16 3.73 14.02 -15.75
C MET A 16 3.10 15.25 -16.41
N SER A 17 2.64 15.09 -17.64
CA SER A 17 1.92 16.08 -18.44
C SER A 17 0.56 16.40 -17.81
N ASP A 18 0.30 17.67 -17.45
CA ASP A 18 -0.99 18.27 -17.02
C ASP A 18 -1.87 17.49 -16.02
N ASP A 19 -1.37 16.43 -15.41
CA ASP A 19 -2.09 15.66 -14.40
C ASP A 19 -2.14 16.48 -13.10
N ASN A 20 -3.36 16.68 -12.61
CA ASN A 20 -3.61 17.39 -11.37
C ASN A 20 -3.44 16.48 -10.15
N GLY A 21 -3.31 15.17 -10.35
CA GLY A 21 -3.20 14.18 -9.29
C GLY A 21 -4.52 13.99 -8.55
N ILE A 22 -4.48 13.11 -7.56
CA ILE A 22 -5.60 12.85 -6.64
C ILE A 22 -5.23 13.29 -5.23
N GLN A 23 -6.25 13.62 -4.43
CA GLN A 23 -6.04 13.99 -3.04
C GLN A 23 -5.73 12.76 -2.19
N ILE A 24 -4.76 12.89 -1.27
CA ILE A 24 -4.49 11.84 -0.27
C ILE A 24 -5.71 11.70 0.65
N ALA A 25 -6.15 10.46 0.82
CA ALA A 25 -7.32 10.16 1.64
C ALA A 25 -7.12 10.58 3.10
N GLN A 26 -8.17 11.11 3.74
CA GLN A 26 -8.11 11.62 5.12
C GLN A 26 -7.74 10.52 6.12
N GLU A 27 -8.08 9.26 5.86
CA GLU A 27 -7.68 8.15 6.73
C GLU A 27 -6.17 7.91 6.74
N THR A 28 -5.49 8.30 5.65
CA THR A 28 -4.04 8.21 5.47
C THR A 28 -3.34 9.47 5.96
N ASP A 29 -3.94 10.64 5.78
CA ASP A 29 -3.42 11.93 6.24
C ASP A 29 -4.39 12.64 7.21
N PRO A 30 -4.60 12.09 8.42
CA PRO A 30 -5.60 12.61 9.36
C PRO A 30 -5.31 14.04 9.83
N ASN A 31 -4.03 14.45 9.79
CA ASN A 31 -3.57 15.77 10.24
C ASN A 31 -3.29 16.74 9.09
N GLY A 32 -3.49 16.33 7.83
CA GLY A 32 -3.20 17.17 6.66
C GLY A 32 -1.71 17.45 6.44
N ILE A 33 -0.81 16.68 7.06
CA ILE A 33 0.65 16.91 6.99
C ILE A 33 1.16 16.56 5.59
N LEU A 34 0.70 15.45 5.03
CA LEU A 34 1.09 15.05 3.67
C LEU A 34 0.54 16.05 2.65
N HIS A 35 -0.72 16.45 2.81
CA HIS A 35 -1.33 17.49 1.99
C HIS A 35 -0.55 18.81 2.04
N MET A 36 -0.10 19.23 3.23
CA MET A 36 0.71 20.45 3.40
C MET A 36 2.11 20.32 2.77
N MET A 37 2.68 19.12 2.78
CA MET A 37 3.99 18.84 2.16
C MET A 37 3.90 18.73 0.63
N GLY A 38 2.73 18.39 0.09
CA GLY A 38 2.41 18.36 -1.33
C GLY A 38 2.46 19.75 -1.97
N ASN A 39 3.67 20.25 -2.23
CA ASN A 39 3.89 21.50 -2.94
C ASN A 39 3.57 21.37 -4.45
N ASN A 40 3.68 22.47 -5.21
CA ASN A 40 3.46 22.46 -6.67
C ASN A 40 4.42 21.58 -7.49
N THR A 41 5.40 20.93 -6.87
CA THR A 41 6.40 20.07 -7.56
C THR A 41 6.16 18.58 -7.35
N LEU A 42 5.26 18.21 -6.44
CA LEU A 42 4.92 16.83 -6.09
C LEU A 42 3.49 16.51 -6.56
N ILE A 43 3.27 15.25 -6.94
CA ILE A 43 1.96 14.74 -7.35
C ILE A 43 1.70 13.39 -6.69
N HIS A 44 0.47 13.21 -6.22
CA HIS A 44 -0.06 11.94 -5.75
C HIS A 44 -0.97 11.39 -6.85
N THR A 45 -0.74 10.17 -7.32
CA THR A 45 -1.56 9.51 -8.34
C THR A 45 -2.14 8.20 -7.80
N GLU A 46 -3.00 7.54 -8.57
CA GLU A 46 -3.58 6.25 -8.18
C GLU A 46 -2.51 5.19 -7.85
N ASP A 47 -1.37 5.22 -8.56
CA ASP A 47 -0.23 4.32 -8.32
C ASP A 47 0.40 4.49 -6.92
N ASN A 48 0.17 5.62 -6.27
CA ASN A 48 0.66 5.91 -4.92
C ASN A 48 -0.29 5.46 -3.81
N VAL A 49 -1.51 5.03 -4.16
CA VAL A 49 -2.51 4.65 -3.18
C VAL A 49 -2.27 3.22 -2.72
N VAL A 50 -2.12 3.05 -1.41
CA VAL A 50 -2.15 1.74 -0.76
C VAL A 50 -3.56 1.48 -0.25
N GLN A 51 -4.15 0.35 -0.64
CA GLN A 51 -5.43 -0.09 -0.12
C GLN A 51 -5.23 -0.84 1.20
N TYR A 52 -6.06 -0.51 2.18
CA TYR A 52 -6.05 -1.15 3.49
C TYR A 52 -7.37 -1.88 3.66
N CYS A 53 -7.35 -3.20 3.77
CA CYS A 53 -8.56 -3.98 3.97
C CYS A 53 -8.46 -4.93 5.16
N LYS A 54 -9.62 -5.44 5.57
CA LYS A 54 -9.76 -6.51 6.53
C LYS A 54 -10.73 -7.55 5.98
N ARG A 55 -10.40 -8.82 6.15
CA ARG A 55 -11.31 -9.92 5.83
C ARG A 55 -12.46 -9.95 6.85
N VAL A 56 -13.70 -9.97 6.33
CA VAL A 56 -14.92 -10.17 7.11
C VAL A 56 -15.28 -11.66 7.01
N THR A 57 -15.20 -12.35 8.14
CA THR A 57 -15.34 -13.82 8.26
C THR A 57 -16.80 -14.28 8.38
N GLU A 58 -17.75 -13.35 8.40
CA GLU A 58 -19.16 -13.62 8.72
C GLU A 58 -19.92 -14.33 7.58
N ASP A 59 -19.50 -14.12 6.33
CA ASP A 59 -20.05 -14.83 5.17
C ASP A 59 -19.02 -15.80 4.58
N ARG A 60 -19.46 -17.02 4.26
CA ARG A 60 -18.66 -18.11 3.65
C ARG A 60 -17.97 -17.73 2.32
N LYS A 61 -18.19 -16.52 1.81
CA LYS A 61 -17.39 -15.85 0.79
C LYS A 61 -16.55 -14.80 1.51
N GLY A 62 -15.24 -15.02 1.65
CA GLY A 62 -14.33 -14.08 2.31
C GLY A 62 -14.38 -12.71 1.63
N GLN A 63 -15.18 -11.80 2.18
CA GLN A 63 -15.31 -10.43 1.71
C GLN A 63 -14.24 -9.57 2.37
N TYR A 64 -13.59 -8.71 1.60
CA TYR A 64 -12.65 -7.72 2.13
C TYR A 64 -13.37 -6.37 2.24
N THR A 65 -13.27 -5.74 3.41
CA THR A 65 -13.80 -4.40 3.66
C THR A 65 -12.65 -3.42 3.85
N LYS A 66 -12.76 -2.23 3.24
CA LYS A 66 -11.80 -1.15 3.44
C LYS A 66 -11.77 -0.71 4.90
N VAL A 67 -10.58 -0.49 5.43
CA VAL A 67 -10.34 -0.09 6.82
C VAL A 67 -9.32 1.05 6.88
N LYS A 68 -9.23 1.70 8.03
CA LYS A 68 -8.21 2.74 8.27
C LYS A 68 -6.84 2.08 8.48
N PRO A 69 -5.74 2.69 7.99
CA PRO A 69 -4.39 2.17 8.20
C PRO A 69 -4.00 2.08 9.69
N GLN A 70 -4.65 2.86 10.55
CA GLN A 70 -4.41 2.92 12.00
C GLN A 70 -4.69 1.60 12.74
N ILE A 71 -5.39 0.64 12.12
CA ILE A 71 -5.66 -0.66 12.74
C ILE A 71 -4.44 -1.59 12.71
N PHE A 72 -3.49 -1.35 11.81
CA PHE A 72 -2.30 -2.18 11.63
C PHE A 72 -1.21 -1.80 12.63
N ARG A 73 -0.58 -2.79 13.22
CA ARG A 73 0.44 -2.66 14.26
C ARG A 73 1.62 -3.57 13.97
N VAL A 74 2.78 -3.20 14.53
CA VAL A 74 3.95 -4.06 14.51
C VAL A 74 3.62 -5.37 15.23
N GLY A 75 3.87 -6.49 14.55
CA GLY A 75 3.54 -7.83 15.03
C GLY A 75 2.29 -8.44 14.40
N ASP A 76 1.48 -7.65 13.67
CA ASP A 76 0.34 -8.18 12.93
C ASP A 76 0.79 -9.08 11.78
N ILE A 77 0.03 -10.16 11.57
CA ILE A 77 0.17 -11.01 10.38
C ILE A 77 -0.79 -10.48 9.33
N ILE A 78 -0.24 -10.06 8.20
CA ILE A 78 -0.98 -9.44 7.11
C ILE A 78 -0.65 -10.12 5.78
N GLU A 79 -1.61 -10.09 4.88
CA GLU A 79 -1.41 -10.42 3.48
C GLU A 79 -1.05 -9.13 2.72
N VAL A 80 -0.01 -9.21 1.89
CA VAL A 80 0.52 -8.05 1.15
C VAL A 80 0.38 -8.32 -0.33
N GLN A 81 -0.31 -7.44 -1.04
CA GLN A 81 -0.28 -7.40 -2.50
C GLN A 81 0.74 -6.35 -2.94
N CYS A 82 1.66 -6.74 -3.82
CA CYS A 82 2.62 -5.83 -4.42
C CYS A 82 2.73 -6.06 -5.93
N SER A 83 3.14 -5.01 -6.64
CA SER A 83 3.49 -5.07 -8.05
C SER A 83 5.00 -5.08 -8.22
N MET A 84 5.50 -5.93 -9.12
CA MET A 84 6.93 -6.06 -9.41
C MET A 84 7.22 -5.35 -10.74
N VAL A 85 8.06 -4.31 -10.69
CA VAL A 85 8.47 -3.55 -11.87
C VAL A 85 9.93 -3.80 -12.17
N PHE A 86 10.22 -4.34 -13.35
CA PHE A 86 11.59 -4.55 -13.83
C PHE A 86 12.00 -3.40 -14.74
N ILE A 87 13.03 -2.67 -14.33
CA ILE A 87 13.61 -1.56 -15.09
C ILE A 87 14.96 -2.02 -15.61
N THR A 88 15.11 -2.10 -16.92
CA THR A 88 16.41 -2.38 -17.54
C THR A 88 17.32 -1.16 -17.37
N ILE A 89 18.50 -1.38 -16.80
CA ILE A 89 19.55 -0.37 -16.69
C ILE A 89 20.63 -0.65 -17.75
N ILE A 90 21.40 0.39 -18.09
CA ILE A 90 22.56 0.29 -18.98
C ILE A 90 23.47 -0.85 -18.45
N ASN A 91 23.95 -1.72 -19.34
CA ASN A 91 24.65 -2.99 -19.08
C ASN A 91 23.77 -4.24 -18.85
N MET A 92 22.53 -4.27 -19.36
CA MET A 92 21.64 -5.45 -19.34
C MET A 92 21.27 -5.98 -17.95
N LEU A 93 21.61 -5.26 -16.89
CA LEU A 93 21.13 -5.57 -15.55
C LEU A 93 19.69 -5.06 -15.43
N ALA A 94 18.83 -5.82 -14.76
CA ALA A 94 17.46 -5.40 -14.45
C ALA A 94 17.39 -4.98 -12.98
N LYS A 95 16.93 -3.76 -12.73
CA LYS A 95 16.56 -3.31 -11.38
C LYS A 95 15.09 -3.68 -11.14
N MET A 96 14.86 -4.55 -10.16
CA MET A 96 13.51 -4.84 -9.66
C MET A 96 13.11 -3.79 -8.62
N ASN A 97 11.90 -3.26 -8.74
CA ASN A 97 11.26 -2.46 -7.70
C ASN A 97 9.94 -3.13 -7.31
N LEU A 98 9.67 -3.23 -6.01
CA LEU A 98 8.40 -3.69 -5.48
C LEU A 98 7.59 -2.49 -5.04
N VAL A 99 6.38 -2.37 -5.59
CA VAL A 99 5.44 -1.31 -5.25
C VAL A 99 4.35 -1.91 -4.37
N LEU A 100 4.18 -1.38 -3.16
CA LEU A 100 3.11 -1.79 -2.26
C LEU A 100 1.74 -1.36 -2.81
N CYS A 101 0.82 -2.30 -2.99
CA CYS A 101 -0.53 -2.04 -3.51
C CYS A 101 -1.60 -2.18 -2.43
N THR A 102 -1.59 -3.28 -1.68
CA THR A 102 -2.64 -3.59 -0.69
C THR A 102 -2.04 -4.22 0.58
N LEU A 103 -2.60 -3.85 1.73
CA LEU A 103 -2.38 -4.50 3.02
C LEU A 103 -3.71 -5.03 3.55
N ASP A 104 -3.78 -6.35 3.72
CA ASP A 104 -4.98 -7.04 4.16
C ASP A 104 -4.75 -7.70 5.51
N MET A 105 -5.59 -7.35 6.48
CA MET A 105 -5.55 -7.98 7.80
C MET A 105 -6.03 -9.44 7.70
N VAL A 106 -5.17 -10.36 8.10
CA VAL A 106 -5.49 -11.79 8.16
C VAL A 106 -6.11 -12.09 9.52
N ASP A 107 -7.35 -12.60 9.52
CA ASP A 107 -7.97 -13.11 10.74
C ASP A 107 -7.30 -14.45 11.10
N CYS A 108 -6.42 -14.44 12.12
CA CYS A 108 -5.80 -15.65 12.62
C CYS A 108 -6.79 -16.49 13.46
N GLN A 109 -7.82 -17.04 12.83
CA GLN A 109 -8.65 -18.12 13.40
C GLN A 109 -8.09 -19.52 13.11
N VAL A 110 -6.84 -19.62 12.65
CA VAL A 110 -6.16 -20.89 12.44
C VAL A 110 -5.09 -21.05 13.50
N SER A 111 -5.48 -21.52 14.70
CA SER A 111 -4.71 -22.41 15.59
C SER A 111 -5.42 -22.66 16.94
N ALA A 112 -6.70 -23.04 16.92
CA ALA A 112 -7.35 -23.67 18.09
C ALA A 112 -8.13 -24.94 17.71
N HIS A 113 -7.70 -25.65 16.66
CA HIS A 113 -8.21 -26.99 16.34
C HIS A 113 -7.08 -27.98 16.09
N ASN A 114 -6.21 -28.14 17.09
CA ASN A 114 -5.52 -29.41 17.34
C ASN A 114 -4.87 -29.35 18.72
N GLY A 115 -5.58 -29.89 19.72
CA GLY A 115 -5.13 -29.85 21.11
C GLY A 115 -5.97 -30.67 22.08
N LYS A 116 -6.34 -31.91 21.67
CA LYS A 116 -6.96 -32.99 22.46
C LYS A 116 -8.44 -32.86 22.81
#